data_AF-A0A518H271-F1
#
_entry.id   AF-A0A518H271-F1
#
_cell.length_a   1.000
_cell.length_b   1.000
_cell.length_c   1.000
_cell.angle_alpha   90.00
_cell.angle_beta   90.00
_cell.angle_gamma   90.00
#
_symmetry.space_group_name_H-M   'P 1'
#
loop_
_entity.id
_entity.type
_entity.pdbx_description
1 polymer ?
#
loop_
_entity_poly.entity_id
_entity_poly.type
_entity_poly.pdbx_seq_one_letter_code
_entity_poly.pdbx_strand_id
1 'polypeptide(L)'
;MWKAGMVNKQSVIDGSQPQTRWKAGWREIGGKRNYYRSAWESNYARYLEWLKSLGEIRDWKHEPCTFWFPGIKRGCVSYLPDFLVIERNGEEAYHEVKGWMDARSATKIKRMAKYHPAVRLVVIDARQYRLIKAQAERLVPGWETAA
;
A
#
# COMPACT_ATOMS: atom_id res chain seq x y z
N MET A 1 67.30 -8.63 -13.80
CA MET A 1 67.68 -7.79 -12.65
C MET A 1 67.04 -6.42 -12.85
N TRP A 2 66.38 -5.90 -11.81
CA TRP A 2 65.62 -4.65 -11.67
C TRP A 2 64.31 -4.41 -12.44
N LYS A 3 63.21 -4.62 -11.70
CA LYS A 3 61.95 -3.86 -11.82
C LYS A 3 62.10 -2.55 -11.05
N ALA A 4 61.65 -1.44 -11.64
CA ALA A 4 61.36 -0.20 -10.91
C ALA A 4 59.84 0.05 -11.04
N GLY A 5 59.18 0.18 -9.89
CA GLY A 5 57.74 0.44 -9.79
C GLY A 5 57.42 1.92 -9.66
N MET A 6 56.14 2.23 -9.80
CA MET A 6 55.50 3.39 -9.19
C MET A 6 54.04 3.03 -8.87
N VAL A 7 53.60 3.45 -7.68
CA VAL A 7 52.37 3.05 -7.00
C VAL A 7 51.31 4.15 -7.17
N ASN A 8 50.05 3.72 -7.12
CA ASN A 8 48.91 4.35 -6.44
C ASN A 8 47.98 5.28 -7.25
N LYS A 9 46.68 4.92 -7.37
CA LYS A 9 45.64 5.34 -6.40
C LYS A 9 44.26 4.75 -6.72
N GLN A 10 43.59 4.37 -5.64
CA GLN A 10 42.22 3.90 -5.51
C GLN A 10 41.18 4.81 -6.19
N SER A 11 40.18 4.22 -6.83
CA SER A 11 38.76 4.58 -6.62
C SER A 11 37.85 3.50 -7.21
N VAL A 12 37.48 2.52 -6.38
CA VAL A 12 36.32 1.68 -6.68
C VAL A 12 35.11 2.52 -6.31
N ILE A 13 34.48 3.15 -7.29
CA ILE A 13 33.13 3.71 -7.14
C ILE A 13 32.15 2.54 -7.11
N ASP A 14 31.79 2.09 -5.90
CA ASP A 14 30.62 1.21 -5.72
C ASP A 14 29.37 2.02 -6.07
N GLY A 15 28.91 1.86 -7.31
CA GLY A 15 27.71 2.49 -7.86
C GLY A 15 26.42 1.82 -7.42
N SER A 16 26.30 1.41 -6.15
CA SER A 16 25.01 0.94 -5.61
C SER A 16 24.06 2.13 -5.43
N GLN A 17 23.32 2.44 -6.50
CA GLN A 17 22.14 3.30 -6.43
C GLN A 17 21.27 2.86 -5.25
N PRO A 18 20.79 3.77 -4.37
CA PRO A 18 19.90 3.38 -3.28
C PRO A 18 18.63 2.79 -3.91
N GLN A 19 18.53 1.47 -3.85
CA GLN A 19 17.35 0.75 -4.28
C GLN A 19 16.19 1.27 -3.44
N THR A 20 15.27 2.04 -4.05
CA THR A 20 13.97 2.33 -3.44
C THR A 20 13.23 1.00 -3.33
N ARG A 21 13.51 0.25 -2.26
CA ARG A 21 12.94 -1.08 -2.04
C ARG A 21 11.49 -0.90 -1.67
N TRP A 22 10.60 -1.07 -2.65
CA TRP A 22 9.21 -1.40 -2.41
C TRP A 22 9.18 -2.61 -1.47
N LYS A 23 8.83 -2.41 -0.19
CA LYS A 23 8.86 -3.45 0.86
C LYS A 23 7.64 -4.37 0.77
N ALA A 24 7.39 -4.96 -0.39
CA ALA A 24 6.35 -5.97 -0.55
C ALA A 24 6.69 -7.22 0.27
N GLY A 25 5.67 -7.95 0.75
CA GLY A 25 5.88 -9.21 1.42
C GLY A 25 4.72 -9.68 2.30
N TRP A 26 4.86 -10.91 2.78
CA TRP A 26 3.94 -11.50 3.75
C TRP A 26 4.05 -10.82 5.11
N ARG A 27 2.92 -10.54 5.76
CA ARG A 27 2.83 -10.10 7.15
C ARG A 27 1.66 -10.79 7.84
N GLU A 28 1.78 -10.96 9.15
CA GLU A 28 0.71 -11.41 10.01
C GLU A 28 0.23 -10.22 10.84
N ILE A 29 -1.03 -9.83 10.67
CA ILE A 29 -1.64 -8.66 11.31
C ILE A 29 -3.06 -9.04 11.74
N GLY A 30 -3.40 -8.87 13.02
CA GLY A 30 -4.72 -9.22 13.54
C GLY A 30 -5.08 -10.71 13.38
N GLY A 31 -4.09 -11.59 13.49
CA GLY A 31 -4.26 -13.04 13.24
C GLY A 31 -4.47 -13.43 11.77
N LYS A 32 -4.33 -12.49 10.83
CA LYS A 32 -4.50 -12.71 9.38
C LYS A 32 -3.14 -12.64 8.69
N ARG A 33 -2.78 -13.68 7.91
CA ARG A 33 -1.56 -13.71 7.11
C ARG A 33 -1.86 -13.29 5.67
N ASN A 34 -1.41 -12.09 5.27
CA ASN A 34 -1.67 -11.50 3.96
C ASN A 34 -0.35 -11.08 3.28
N TYR A 35 -0.36 -11.02 1.94
CA TYR A 35 0.73 -10.46 1.15
C TYR A 35 0.41 -9.02 0.76
N TYR A 36 1.24 -8.08 1.22
CA TYR A 36 1.08 -6.66 0.91
C TYR A 36 2.08 -6.25 -0.17
N ARG A 37 1.67 -5.39 -1.10
CA ARG A 37 2.52 -4.93 -2.22
C ARG A 37 3.42 -3.75 -1.82
N SER A 38 3.19 -3.15 -0.66
CA SER A 38 3.99 -2.04 -0.16
C SER A 38 4.01 -1.97 1.38
N ALA A 39 5.00 -1.26 1.94
CA ALA A 39 4.99 -0.92 3.36
C ALA A 39 3.80 -0.01 3.74
N TRP A 40 3.29 0.78 2.80
CA TRP A 40 2.13 1.63 3.04
C TRP A 40 0.87 0.79 3.27
N GLU A 41 0.65 -0.23 2.44
CA GLU A 41 -0.46 -1.17 2.63
C GLU A 41 -0.30 -1.93 3.95
N SER A 42 0.89 -2.47 4.26
CA SER A 42 1.08 -3.22 5.50
C SER A 42 0.90 -2.34 6.74
N ASN A 43 1.36 -1.10 6.73
CA ASN A 43 1.11 -0.14 7.80
C ASN A 43 -0.36 0.26 7.90
N TYR A 44 -1.03 0.43 6.76
CA TYR A 44 -2.46 0.71 6.75
C TYR A 44 -3.26 -0.44 7.33
N ALA A 45 -2.90 -1.69 7.05
CA ALA A 45 -3.50 -2.86 7.69
C ALA A 45 -3.30 -2.86 9.22
N ARG A 46 -2.10 -2.49 9.71
CA ARG A 46 -1.85 -2.33 11.16
C ARG A 46 -2.69 -1.21 11.76
N TYR A 47 -2.87 -0.11 11.03
CA TYR A 47 -3.74 0.99 11.42
C TYR A 47 -5.20 0.53 11.53
N LEU A 48 -5.72 -0.20 10.53
CA LEU A 48 -7.09 -0.75 10.57
C LEU A 48 -7.27 -1.72 11.74
N GLU A 49 -6.27 -2.58 12.01
CA GLU A 49 -6.31 -3.47 13.16
C GLU A 49 -6.32 -2.71 14.49
N TRP A 50 -5.55 -1.62 14.59
CA TRP A 50 -5.56 -0.76 15.76
C TRP A 50 -6.89 -0.01 15.92
N LEU A 51 -7.48 0.51 14.85
CA LEU A 51 -8.83 1.11 14.89
C LEU A 51 -9.89 0.08 15.33
N LYS A 52 -9.76 -1.16 14.87
CA LYS A 52 -10.64 -2.26 15.28
C LYS A 52 -10.51 -2.54 16.78
N SER A 53 -9.28 -2.57 17.31
CA SER A 53 -9.06 -2.81 18.75
C SER A 53 -9.59 -1.68 19.63
N LEU A 54 -9.67 -0.45 19.10
CA LEU A 54 -10.31 0.70 19.74
C LEU A 54 -11.84 0.74 19.58
N GLY A 55 -12.42 -0.12 18.73
CA GLY A 55 -13.85 -0.10 18.42
C GLY A 55 -14.30 1.02 17.47
N GLU A 56 -13.36 1.69 16.80
CA GLU A 56 -13.63 2.75 15.82
C GLU A 56 -14.14 2.18 14.49
N ILE A 57 -13.73 0.96 14.16
CA ILE A 57 -14.30 0.17 13.06
C ILE A 57 -14.71 -1.21 13.58
N ARG A 58 -15.66 -1.86 12.90
CA ARG A 58 -16.13 -3.19 13.28
C ARG A 58 -15.16 -4.28 12.83
N ASP A 59 -14.72 -4.24 11.58
CA ASP A 59 -13.75 -5.19 11.02
C ASP A 59 -13.14 -4.68 9.71
N TRP A 60 -12.15 -5.41 9.20
CA TRP A 60 -11.52 -5.12 7.91
C TRP A 60 -11.06 -6.42 7.22
N LYS A 61 -10.95 -6.40 5.88
CA LYS A 61 -10.45 -7.51 5.06
C LYS A 61 -9.48 -6.99 4.01
N HIS A 62 -8.43 -7.77 3.70
CA HIS A 62 -7.47 -7.46 2.64
C HIS A 62 -7.94 -8.10 1.33
N GLU A 63 -8.01 -7.29 0.26
CA GLU A 63 -8.34 -7.72 -1.10
C GLU A 63 -9.53 -8.70 -1.23
N PRO A 64 -10.68 -8.49 -0.56
CA PRO A 64 -11.73 -9.51 -0.48
C PRO A 64 -12.58 -9.63 -1.75
N CYS A 65 -12.59 -8.62 -2.62
CA CYS A 65 -13.51 -8.58 -3.76
C CYS A 65 -12.88 -7.91 -4.98
N THR A 66 -12.95 -8.61 -6.11
CA THR A 66 -12.60 -8.05 -7.43
C THR A 66 -13.86 -7.57 -8.13
N PHE A 67 -13.86 -6.30 -8.53
CA PHE A 67 -14.92 -5.67 -9.31
C PHE A 67 -14.61 -5.74 -10.80
N TRP A 68 -15.45 -6.43 -11.55
CA TRP A 68 -15.35 -6.51 -13.01
C TRP A 68 -16.07 -5.33 -13.67
N PHE A 69 -15.59 -4.84 -14.80
CA PHE A 69 -16.23 -3.75 -15.55
C PHE A 69 -16.90 -4.29 -16.81
N PRO A 70 -18.24 -4.49 -16.82
CA PRO A 70 -18.96 -5.05 -17.95
C PRO A 70 -18.68 -4.32 -19.27
N GLY A 71 -18.44 -5.10 -20.33
CA GLY A 71 -18.18 -4.59 -21.67
C GLY A 71 -16.75 -4.12 -21.94
N ILE A 72 -15.88 -4.01 -20.92
CA ILE A 72 -14.47 -3.67 -21.13
C ILE A 72 -13.67 -4.95 -21.43
N LYS A 73 -13.14 -5.06 -22.65
CA LYS A 73 -12.38 -6.24 -23.11
C LYS A 73 -10.85 -6.09 -23.06
N ARG A 74 -10.32 -4.87 -22.90
CA ARG A 74 -8.86 -4.58 -22.89
C ARG A 74 -8.52 -3.49 -21.85
N GLY A 75 -7.28 -3.50 -21.37
CA GLY A 75 -6.78 -2.54 -20.38
C GLY A 75 -7.23 -2.90 -18.95
N CYS A 76 -7.73 -1.92 -18.19
CA CYS A 76 -8.21 -2.14 -16.82
C CYS A 76 -9.59 -2.80 -16.81
N VAL A 77 -9.68 -4.11 -17.05
CA VAL A 77 -10.96 -4.84 -17.13
C VAL A 77 -11.63 -5.09 -15.78
N SER A 78 -10.85 -4.98 -14.70
CA SER A 78 -11.30 -5.16 -13.33
C SER A 78 -10.50 -4.27 -12.38
N TYR A 79 -10.97 -4.23 -11.14
CA TYR A 79 -10.35 -3.54 -10.04
C TYR A 79 -10.50 -4.32 -8.74
N LEU A 80 -9.39 -4.57 -8.07
CA LEU A 80 -9.30 -5.17 -6.75
C LEU A 80 -8.77 -4.08 -5.81
N PRO A 81 -9.62 -3.44 -4.99
CA PRO A 81 -9.18 -2.50 -3.97
C PRO A 81 -8.41 -3.21 -2.86
N ASP A 82 -7.48 -2.49 -2.22
CA ASP A 82 -6.58 -3.08 -1.22
C ASP A 82 -7.33 -3.59 0.04
N PHE A 83 -8.37 -2.88 0.49
CA PHE A 83 -9.11 -3.22 1.70
C PHE A 83 -10.62 -3.06 1.56
N LEU A 84 -11.36 -3.86 2.33
CA LEU A 84 -12.74 -3.59 2.76
C LEU A 84 -12.70 -3.23 4.24
N VAL A 85 -13.37 -2.14 4.60
CA VAL A 85 -13.58 -1.70 5.98
C VAL A 85 -15.08 -1.77 6.27
N ILE A 86 -15.42 -2.41 7.38
CA ILE A 86 -16.76 -2.43 7.94
C ILE A 86 -16.77 -1.40 9.06
N GLU A 87 -17.43 -0.28 8.80
CA GLU A 87 -17.52 0.87 9.70
C GLU A 87 -18.31 0.49 10.96
N ARG A 88 -18.26 1.35 11.98
CA ARG A 88 -18.97 1.15 13.25
C ARG A 88 -20.49 1.01 13.06
N ASN A 89 -21.08 1.72 12.10
CA ASN A 89 -22.50 1.63 11.75
C ASN A 89 -22.86 0.40 10.88
N GLY A 90 -21.87 -0.42 10.51
CA GLY A 90 -22.04 -1.60 9.67
C GLY A 90 -21.96 -1.32 8.17
N GLU A 91 -21.79 -0.06 7.75
CA GLU A 91 -21.60 0.26 6.33
C GLU A 91 -20.23 -0.21 5.83
N GLU A 92 -20.19 -0.59 4.57
CA GLU A 92 -18.97 -1.04 3.91
C GLU A 92 -18.30 0.09 3.12
N ALA A 93 -16.97 0.14 3.18
CA ALA A 93 -16.13 1.00 2.37
C ALA A 93 -14.94 0.22 1.82
N TYR A 94 -14.65 0.39 0.54
CA TYR A 94 -13.41 -0.11 -0.04
C TYR A 94 -12.33 0.96 0.04
N HIS A 95 -11.19 0.66 0.65
CA HIS A 95 -10.07 1.58 0.77
C HIS A 95 -8.95 1.19 -0.18
N GLU A 96 -8.47 2.14 -0.98
CA GLU A 96 -7.31 1.99 -1.85
C GLU A 96 -6.16 2.85 -1.32
N VAL A 97 -5.00 2.26 -1.05
CA VAL A 97 -3.81 2.97 -0.62
C VAL A 97 -2.96 3.36 -1.83
N LYS A 98 -2.71 4.66 -2.02
CA LYS A 98 -1.94 5.17 -3.17
C LYS A 98 -0.90 6.21 -2.78
N GLY A 99 0.36 5.89 -3.08
CA GLY A 99 1.46 6.86 -3.03
C GLY A 99 1.51 7.79 -4.25
N TRP A 100 1.12 7.30 -5.43
CA TRP A 100 1.15 8.05 -6.69
C TRP A 100 -0.04 7.71 -7.58
N MET A 101 -0.65 8.74 -8.19
CA MET A 101 -1.80 8.59 -9.09
C MET A 101 -1.32 8.49 -10.54
N ASP A 102 -1.11 7.27 -11.03
CA ASP A 102 -0.83 7.03 -12.44
C ASP A 102 -2.12 6.94 -13.29
N ALA A 103 -1.97 7.01 -14.62
CA ALA A 103 -3.10 6.95 -15.55
C ALA A 103 -3.92 5.64 -15.41
N ARG A 104 -3.27 4.54 -15.02
CA ARG A 104 -3.90 3.25 -14.82
C ARG A 104 -4.80 3.25 -13.58
N SER A 105 -4.31 3.79 -12.46
CA SER A 105 -5.06 3.93 -11.21
C SER A 105 -6.23 4.89 -11.39
N ALA A 106 -6.01 6.03 -12.04
CA ALA A 106 -7.07 6.99 -12.37
C ALA A 106 -8.17 6.33 -13.23
N THR A 107 -7.79 5.47 -14.19
CA THR A 107 -8.76 4.73 -15.00
C THR A 107 -9.58 3.75 -14.18
N LYS A 108 -8.94 2.99 -13.27
CA LYS A 108 -9.65 2.05 -12.38
C LYS A 108 -10.64 2.76 -11.48
N ILE A 109 -10.24 3.86 -10.84
CA ILE A 109 -11.11 4.68 -9.97
C ILE A 109 -12.31 5.23 -10.74
N LYS A 110 -12.07 5.82 -11.93
CA LYS A 110 -13.15 6.32 -12.79
C LYS A 110 -14.11 5.21 -13.22
N ARG A 111 -13.58 4.02 -13.53
CA ARG A 111 -14.42 2.86 -13.89
C ARG A 111 -15.18 2.33 -12.69
N MET A 112 -14.60 2.34 -11.49
CA MET A 112 -15.30 1.97 -10.27
C MET A 112 -16.56 2.82 -10.07
N ALA A 113 -16.40 4.14 -10.12
CA ALA A 113 -17.53 5.07 -10.01
C ALA A 113 -18.59 4.88 -11.10
N LYS A 114 -18.17 4.55 -12.33
CA LYS A 114 -19.09 4.32 -13.46
C LYS A 114 -19.86 3.00 -13.37
N TYR A 115 -19.17 1.90 -13.09
CA TYR A 115 -19.72 0.55 -13.20
C TYR A 115 -20.26 0.01 -11.87
N HIS A 116 -19.81 0.58 -10.75
CA HIS A 116 -20.21 0.19 -9.40
C HIS A 116 -20.57 1.43 -8.56
N PRO A 117 -21.56 2.24 -8.97
CA PRO A 117 -21.85 3.53 -8.33
C PRO A 117 -22.34 3.41 -6.88
N ALA A 118 -22.88 2.26 -6.49
CA ALA A 118 -23.29 1.98 -5.11
C ALA A 118 -22.10 1.63 -4.20
N VAL A 119 -20.92 1.36 -4.75
CA VAL A 119 -19.75 0.99 -3.96
C VAL A 119 -19.02 2.26 -3.51
N ARG A 120 -18.90 2.43 -2.20
CA ARG A 120 -18.11 3.51 -1.61
C ARG A 120 -16.62 3.16 -1.67
N LEU A 121 -15.88 3.87 -2.53
CA LEU A 121 -14.43 3.78 -2.64
C LEU A 121 -13.77 5.00 -1.99
N VAL A 122 -12.89 4.77 -1.02
CA VAL A 122 -12.08 5.79 -0.35
C VAL A 122 -10.63 5.63 -0.80
N VAL A 123 -10.06 6.67 -1.41
CA VAL A 123 -8.65 6.66 -1.81
C VAL A 123 -7.81 7.30 -0.71
N ILE A 124 -6.92 6.52 -0.11
CA ILE A 124 -5.92 6.98 0.85
C ILE A 124 -4.71 7.43 0.05
N ASP A 125 -4.73 8.69 -0.36
CA ASP A 125 -3.65 9.30 -1.11
C ASP A 125 -2.41 9.59 -0.23
N ALA A 126 -1.34 10.10 -0.86
CA ALA A 126 -0.12 10.42 -0.16
C ALA A 126 -0.27 11.46 0.96
N ARG A 127 -1.22 12.39 0.84
CA ARG A 127 -1.48 13.38 1.88
C ARG A 127 -2.17 12.72 3.06
N GLN A 128 -3.25 11.97 2.81
CA GLN A 128 -4.01 11.27 3.84
C GLN A 128 -3.17 10.23 4.56
N TYR A 129 -2.38 9.45 3.82
CA TYR A 129 -1.47 8.47 4.40
C TYR A 129 -0.45 9.11 5.35
N ARG A 130 0.11 10.28 4.99
CA ARG A 130 1.06 10.99 5.86
C ARG A 130 0.40 11.50 7.15
N LEU A 131 -0.87 11.92 7.09
CA LEU A 131 -1.62 12.31 8.29
C LEU A 131 -1.85 11.11 9.21
N ILE A 132 -2.30 9.98 8.65
CA ILE A 132 -2.45 8.72 9.39
C ILE A 132 -1.11 8.30 10.00
N LYS A 133 -0.03 8.34 9.20
CA LYS A 133 1.31 8.00 9.67
C LYS A 133 1.71 8.87 10.87
N ALA A 134 1.54 10.18 10.80
CA ALA A 134 1.91 11.10 11.88
C ALA A 134 1.16 10.79 13.20
N GLN A 135 -0.09 10.36 13.10
CA GLN A 135 -0.90 9.96 14.26
C GLN A 135 -0.54 8.56 14.78
N ALA A 136 -0.36 7.60 13.87
CA ALA A 136 -0.35 6.18 14.19
C ALA A 136 1.05 5.58 14.37
N GLU A 137 2.09 6.12 13.73
CA GLU A 137 3.44 5.50 13.67
C GLU A 137 4.03 5.20 15.05
N ARG A 138 3.75 6.03 16.05
CA ARG A 138 4.23 5.84 17.44
C ARG A 138 3.30 5.02 18.32
N LEU A 139 2.03 4.89 17.92
CA LEU A 139 0.98 4.24 18.70
C LEU A 139 0.74 2.79 18.27
N VAL A 140 0.95 2.51 16.98
CA VAL A 140 0.63 1.23 16.36
C VAL A 140 1.87 0.33 16.37
N PRO A 141 1.84 -0.82 17.07
CA PRO A 141 2.97 -1.74 17.13
C PRO A 141 3.38 -2.27 15.75
N GLY A 142 4.70 -2.39 15.54
CA GLY A 142 5.26 -2.99 14.33
C GLY A 142 5.15 -2.10 13.07
N TRP A 143 4.84 -0.81 13.23
CA TRP A 143 4.82 0.15 12.12
C TRP A 143 6.18 0.18 11.41
N GLU A 144 6.18 -0.03 10.09
CA GLU A 144 7.39 -0.03 9.28
C GLU A 144 7.77 1.40 8.90
N THR A 145 8.92 1.85 9.39
CA THR A 145 9.55 3.09 8.90
C THR A 145 10.29 2.79 7.59
N ALA A 146 10.31 3.76 6.67
CA ALA A 146 11.33 3.75 5.63
C ALA A 146 12.67 3.89 6.36
N ALA A 147 13.61 2.98 6.04
CA ALA A 147 14.99 3.11 6.48
C ALA A 147 15.65 4.21 5.64
#